data_AF-A0AAV0W2T8-F1
#
_entry.id   AF-A0AAV0W2T8-F1
#
_cell.length_a   1.000
_cell.length_b   1.000
_cell.length_c   1.000
_cell.angle_alpha   90.00
_cell.angle_beta   90.00
_cell.angle_gamma   90.00
#
_symmetry.space_group_name_H-M   'P 1'
#
loop_
_entity.id
_entity.type
_entity.pdbx_description
1 polymer ?
#
loop_
_entity_poly.entity_id
_entity_poly.type
_entity_poly.pdbx_seq_one_letter_code
_entity_poly.pdbx_strand_id
1 'polypeptide(L)'
;MTFYRSKSMMSFDYRLGGIPIQRVNQVHDLGILFVPSLNFRSHIDYMTTKAFRVLKFIRRHSFNFSSTNCILALYYALVRSVIEYGSVVWSPCIYRR
;
A
#
# COMPACT_ATOMS: atom_id res chain seq x y z
N MET A 1 -8.12 -11.34 -11.55
CA MET A 1 -6.95 -10.53 -11.95
C MET A 1 -5.91 -11.42 -12.60
N THR A 2 -5.12 -10.93 -13.56
CA THR A 2 -3.99 -11.67 -14.15
C THR A 2 -2.71 -10.91 -13.88
N PHE A 3 -1.75 -11.52 -13.18
CA PHE A 3 -0.43 -10.93 -12.97
C PHE A 3 0.52 -11.32 -14.09
N TYR A 4 1.41 -10.40 -14.48
CA TYR A 4 2.39 -10.67 -15.53
C TYR A 4 3.67 -9.84 -15.33
N ARG A 5 4.81 -10.39 -15.77
CA ARG A 5 6.08 -9.66 -15.94
C ARG A 5 6.52 -9.59 -17.41
N SER A 6 5.84 -10.30 -18.31
CA SER A 6 6.06 -10.28 -19.75
C SER A 6 5.61 -8.96 -20.37
N LYS A 7 6.09 -8.66 -21.59
CA LYS A 7 5.64 -7.47 -22.34
C LYS A 7 4.16 -7.53 -22.74
N SER A 8 3.63 -8.74 -22.95
CA SER A 8 2.23 -9.00 -23.28
C SER A 8 1.54 -9.77 -22.17
N MET A 9 0.33 -9.35 -21.84
CA MET A 9 -0.53 -10.03 -20.88
C MET A 9 -1.25 -11.21 -21.56
N MET A 10 -1.15 -12.41 -20.98
CA MET A 10 -1.95 -13.55 -21.44
C MET A 10 -3.38 -13.42 -20.92
N SER A 11 -4.33 -13.14 -21.83
CA SER A 11 -5.75 -13.09 -21.49
C SER A 11 -6.38 -14.48 -21.66
N PHE A 12 -6.87 -15.05 -20.57
CA PHE A 12 -7.61 -16.31 -20.56
C PHE A 12 -8.93 -16.14 -19.80
N ASP A 13 -10.05 -16.58 -20.37
CA ASP A 13 -11.37 -16.39 -19.78
C ASP A 13 -11.73 -17.53 -18.83
N TYR A 14 -11.34 -17.34 -17.57
CA TYR A 14 -11.68 -18.25 -16.48
C TYR A 14 -13.18 -18.22 -16.21
N ARG A 15 -13.78 -19.41 -16.06
CA ARG A 15 -15.19 -19.60 -15.73
C ARG A 15 -15.33 -20.42 -14.46
N LEU A 16 -16.24 -20.03 -13.58
CA LEU A 16 -16.60 -20.77 -12.36
C LEU A 16 -18.06 -21.20 -12.48
N GLY A 17 -18.33 -22.52 -12.52
CA GLY A 17 -19.68 -23.02 -12.74
C GLY A 17 -20.32 -22.52 -14.05
N GLY A 18 -19.52 -22.30 -15.10
CA GLY A 18 -19.96 -21.75 -16.38
C GLY A 18 -20.03 -20.20 -16.45
N ILE A 19 -19.96 -19.52 -15.31
CA ILE A 19 -20.02 -18.05 -15.23
C ILE A 19 -18.61 -17.46 -15.41
N PRO A 20 -18.40 -16.52 -16.34
CA PRO A 20 -17.09 -15.89 -16.54
C PRO A 20 -16.71 -15.06 -15.31
N ILE A 21 -15.47 -15.23 -14.84
CA ILE A 21 -14.93 -14.46 -13.72
C ILE A 21 -14.53 -13.08 -14.24
N GLN A 22 -15.07 -12.03 -13.61
CA GLN A 22 -14.73 -10.66 -13.98
C GLN A 22 -13.24 -10.39 -13.78
N ARG A 23 -12.58 -9.95 -14.86
CA ARG A 23 -11.20 -9.48 -14.81
C ARG A 23 -11.17 -8.06 -14.27
N VAL A 24 -10.35 -7.86 -13.25
CA VAL A 24 -10.08 -6.55 -12.63
C VAL A 24 -8.61 -6.16 -12.81
N ASN A 25 -8.36 -4.86 -12.90
CA ASN A 25 -7.04 -4.26 -13.07
C ASN A 25 -6.45 -3.71 -11.76
N GLN A 26 -7.22 -3.75 -10.67
CA GLN A 26 -6.80 -3.38 -9.34
C GLN A 26 -7.50 -4.29 -8.33
N VAL A 27 -6.78 -4.72 -7.30
CA VAL A 27 -7.36 -5.47 -6.19
C VAL A 27 -6.70 -5.03 -4.89
N HIS A 28 -7.51 -4.84 -3.86
CA HIS A 28 -7.02 -4.67 -2.49
C HIS A 28 -6.99 -6.03 -1.82
N ASP A 29 -5.82 -6.46 -1.37
CA ASP A 29 -5.67 -7.67 -0.58
C ASP A 29 -4.80 -7.36 0.64
N LEU A 30 -5.31 -7.72 1.83
CA LEU A 30 -4.70 -7.42 3.12
C LEU A 30 -4.21 -5.97 3.24
N GLY A 31 -4.96 -4.99 2.73
CA GLY A 31 -4.58 -3.57 2.78
C GLY A 31 -3.54 -3.11 1.76
N ILE A 32 -3.05 -4.01 0.90
CA ILE A 32 -2.10 -3.72 -0.18
C ILE A 32 -2.85 -3.62 -1.51
N LEU A 33 -2.51 -2.60 -2.31
CA LEU A 33 -3.10 -2.40 -3.63
C LEU A 33 -2.23 -3.08 -4.68
N PHE A 34 -2.78 -4.07 -5.35
CA PHE A 34 -2.11 -4.78 -6.43
C PHE A 34 -2.61 -4.32 -7.79
N VAL A 35 -1.70 -4.32 -8.77
CA VAL A 35 -1.99 -4.12 -10.20
C VAL A 35 -1.39 -5.29 -11.01
N PRO A 36 -1.89 -5.58 -12.22
CA PRO A 36 -1.42 -6.69 -13.06
C PRO A 36 0.10 -6.76 -13.27
N SER A 37 0.75 -5.60 -13.44
CA SER A 37 2.21 -5.49 -13.63
C SER A 37 3.04 -5.71 -12.37
N LEU A 38 2.40 -5.89 -11.21
CA LEU A 38 3.05 -5.93 -9.89
C LEU A 38 3.93 -4.69 -9.58
N ASN A 39 3.64 -3.56 -10.24
CA ASN A 39 4.25 -2.28 -9.91
C ASN A 39 3.47 -1.63 -8.75
N PHE A 40 4.15 -1.36 -7.64
CA PHE A 40 3.54 -0.80 -6.44
C PHE A 40 3.44 0.73 -6.42
N ARG A 41 3.70 1.45 -7.52
CA ARG A 41 3.61 2.92 -7.54
C ARG A 41 2.26 3.45 -7.05
N SER A 42 1.15 2.90 -7.56
CA SER A 42 -0.19 3.30 -7.12
C SER A 42 -0.43 3.02 -5.63
N HIS A 43 0.11 1.91 -5.12
CA HIS A 43 0.06 1.60 -3.69
C HIS A 43 0.88 2.61 -2.87
N ILE A 44 2.09 2.94 -3.30
CA ILE A 44 2.96 3.92 -2.64
C ILE A 44 2.29 5.30 -2.61
N ASP A 45 1.70 5.75 -3.71
CA ASP A 45 0.98 7.03 -3.77
C ASP A 45 -0.22 7.05 -2.80
N TYR A 46 -0.98 5.96 -2.76
CA TYR A 46 -2.10 5.78 -1.83
C TYR A 46 -1.64 5.83 -0.36
N MET A 47 -0.61 5.06 0.00
CA MET A 47 -0.08 4.98 1.36
C MET A 47 0.55 6.29 1.80
N THR A 48 1.28 6.96 0.91
CA THR A 48 1.88 8.28 1.16
C THR A 48 0.80 9.33 1.41
N THR A 49 -0.25 9.35 0.60
CA THR A 49 -1.41 10.24 0.80
C THR A 49 -2.09 9.98 2.14
N LYS A 50 -2.28 8.70 2.50
CA LYS A 50 -2.84 8.30 3.80
C LYS A 50 -1.95 8.76 4.96
N ALA A 51 -0.65 8.54 4.88
CA ALA A 51 0.33 8.96 5.87
C ALA A 51 0.33 10.48 6.07
N PHE A 52 0.27 11.28 4.99
CA PHE A 52 0.15 12.73 5.09
C PHE A 52 -1.14 13.21 5.75
N ARG A 53 -2.27 12.52 5.51
CA ARG A 53 -3.53 12.83 6.21
C ARG A 53 -3.40 12.63 7.72
N VAL A 54 -2.75 11.53 8.13
CA VAL A 54 -2.47 11.24 9.54
C VAL A 54 -1.48 12.24 10.13
N LEU A 55 -0.43 12.61 9.40
CA LEU A 55 0.52 13.63 9.84
C LEU A 55 -0.16 14.99 10.05
N LYS A 56 -1.06 15.39 9.14
CA LYS A 56 -1.87 16.60 9.30
C LYS A 56 -2.81 16.50 10.49
N PHE A 57 -3.36 15.32 10.78
CA PHE A 57 -4.16 15.08 11.98
C PHE A 57 -3.31 15.30 13.24
N ILE A 58 -2.13 14.67 13.36
CA ILE A 58 -1.22 14.88 14.50
C ILE A 58 -0.95 16.37 14.66
N ARG A 59 -0.50 17.05 13.59
CA ARG A 59 -0.15 18.48 13.63
C ARG A 59 -1.30 19.36 14.13
N ARG A 60 -2.55 19.08 13.76
CA ARG A 60 -3.72 19.86 14.21
C ARG A 60 -4.06 19.61 15.67
N HIS A 61 -3.87 18.40 16.17
CA HIS A 61 -4.31 18.00 17.52
C HIS A 61 -3.19 18.02 18.57
N SER A 62 -1.93 18.13 18.17
CA SER A 62 -0.78 18.17 19.07
C SER A 62 -0.14 19.56 19.18
N PHE A 63 -0.83 20.64 18.78
CA PHE A 63 -0.27 22.00 18.81
C PHE A 63 0.15 22.44 20.22
N ASN A 64 -0.59 22.02 21.25
CA ASN A 64 -0.32 22.35 22.64
C ASN A 64 0.68 21.40 23.31
N PHE A 65 1.25 20.43 22.57
CA PHE A 65 2.19 19.48 23.15
C PHE A 65 3.57 20.14 23.23
N SER A 66 4.10 20.29 24.45
CA SER A 66 5.42 20.88 24.69
C SER A 66 6.56 19.88 24.50
N SER A 67 6.28 18.58 24.56
CA SER A 67 7.28 17.52 24.47
C SER A 67 7.44 17.00 23.04
N THR A 68 8.62 17.18 22.47
CA THR A 68 9.01 16.59 21.18
C THR A 68 8.89 15.06 21.19
N ASN A 69 9.20 14.42 22.32
CA ASN A 69 9.10 12.97 22.46
C ASN A 69 7.66 12.48 22.29
N CYS A 70 6.66 13.23 22.78
CA CYS A 70 5.25 12.89 22.56
C CYS A 70 4.86 12.96 21.09
N ILE A 71 5.34 13.98 20.36
CA ILE A 71 5.09 14.13 18.92
C ILE A 71 5.76 12.99 18.14
N LEU A 72 6.99 12.62 18.49
CA LEU A 72 7.69 11.49 17.88
C LEU A 72 6.97 10.17 18.15
N ALA A 73 6.48 9.94 19.37
CA ALA A 73 5.71 8.76 19.71
C ALA A 73 4.44 8.65 18.84
N LEU A 74 3.70 9.76 18.68
CA LEU A 74 2.53 9.81 17.78
C LEU A 74 2.91 9.55 16.32
N TYR A 75 4.01 10.14 15.85
CA TYR A 75 4.49 9.93 14.49
C TYR A 75 4.83 8.46 14.24
N TYR A 76 5.58 7.82 15.14
CA TYR A 76 5.92 6.40 15.01
C TYR A 76 4.69 5.49 15.11
N ALA A 77 3.78 5.77 16.03
CA ALA A 77 2.58 4.95 16.23
C ALA A 77 1.58 5.07 15.07
N LEU A 78 1.43 6.25 14.45
CA LEU A 78 0.33 6.53 13.51
C LEU A 78 0.78 6.74 12.07
N VAL A 79 1.90 7.43 11.83
CA VAL A 79 2.36 7.73 10.46
C VAL A 79 3.28 6.62 9.96
N ARG A 80 4.28 6.24 10.76
CA ARG A 80 5.24 5.20 10.38
C ARG A 80 4.56 3.84 10.25
N SER A 81 3.62 3.51 11.13
CA SER A 81 2.84 2.27 11.04
C SER A 81 2.05 2.15 9.73
N VAL A 82 1.53 3.27 9.19
CA VAL A 82 0.91 3.29 7.86
C VAL A 82 1.95 2.97 6.79
N ILE A 83 3.08 3.69 6.77
CA ILE A 83 4.07 3.53 5.70
C ILE A 83 4.69 2.14 5.72
N GLU A 84 5.06 1.59 6.88
CA GLU A 84 5.82 0.33 6.97
C GLU A 84 4.96 -0.93 6.82
N TYR A 85 3.63 -0.79 6.93
CA TYR A 85 2.71 -1.92 6.80
C TYR A 85 2.88 -2.61 5.44
N GLY A 86 3.11 -3.92 5.47
CA GLY A 86 3.27 -4.73 4.26
C GLY A 86 4.53 -4.41 3.44
N SER A 87 5.50 -3.67 3.98
CA SER A 87 6.71 -3.24 3.26
C SER A 87 7.53 -4.39 2.66
N VAL A 88 7.52 -5.55 3.29
CA VAL A 88 8.13 -6.78 2.75
C VAL A 88 7.60 -7.18 1.36
N VAL A 89 6.36 -6.79 1.03
CA VAL A 89 5.73 -7.10 -0.25
C VAL A 89 6.05 -6.05 -1.31
N TRP A 90 5.88 -4.77 -0.98
CA TRP A 90 5.97 -3.68 -1.97
C TRP A 90 7.35 -3.02 -2.06
N SER A 91 8.20 -3.20 -1.04
CA SER A 91 9.60 -2.77 -1.02
C SER A 91 10.47 -3.82 -0.29
N PRO A 92 10.64 -5.02 -0.86
CA PRO A 92 11.47 -6.04 -0.26
C PRO A 92 12.92 -5.54 -0.14
N CYS A 93 13.41 -5.42 1.09
CA CYS A 93 14.82 -5.17 1.36
C CYS A 93 15.61 -6.42 0.96
N ILE A 94 16.16 -6.43 -0.25
CA ILE A 94 17.17 -7.43 -0.61
C ILE A 94 18.42 -7.03 0.16
N TYR A 95 18.66 -7.66 1.32
CA TYR A 95 20.00 -7.73 1.88
C TYR A 95 20.88 -8.37 0.81
N ARG A 96 21.61 -7.56 0.04
CA ARG A 96 22.76 -8.02 -0.74
C ARG A 96 23.79 -8.49 0.28
N ARG A 97 23.76 -9.78 0.59
CA ARG A 97 24.91 -10.51 1.12
C ARG A 97 25.94 -10.68 0.02
#